data_AF-A0A7C9HHH5-F1
#
_entry.id   AF-A0A7C9HHH5-F1
#
_cell.length_a   1.000
_cell.length_b   1.000
_cell.length_c   1.000
_cell.angle_alpha   90.00
_cell.angle_beta   90.00
_cell.angle_gamma   90.00
#
_symmetry.space_group_name_H-M   'P 1'
#
loop_
_entity.id
_entity.type
_entity.pdbx_description
1 polymer ?
#
loop_
_entity_poly.entity_id
_entity_poly.type
_entity_poly.pdbx_seq_one_letter_code
_entity_poly.pdbx_strand_id
1 'polypeptide(L)'
;MGISKKTRDSNFELLRIILMLFIVMHHIISSVIAPGFSSKGFACIDVIFHTAVIVFVLISGYFGINLRIKALLSLILQVTFYSLLLTLLGVYVFRLGSPIDIIKSLLPVSGNYYWFITVYVELLLLSPFVNKLLVHLSNQQYKSLIVILAFLIFWFGLLRKTNISIDGKNIVYFIFIYIVGGGIRRISLLDEKSKFLTNRSLIPQHYYKLNFLST
;
A
#
# COMPACT_ATOMS: atom_id res chain seq x y z
N MET A 1 27.75 15.01 15.82
CA MET A 1 26.34 14.95 15.38
C MET A 1 26.10 13.57 14.77
N GLY A 2 25.67 12.61 15.59
CA GLY A 2 25.53 11.22 15.16
C GLY A 2 24.35 11.06 14.21
N ILE A 3 24.62 10.66 12.96
CA ILE A 3 23.59 10.25 12.02
C ILE A 3 22.99 8.95 12.57
N SER A 4 21.84 9.04 13.25
CA SER A 4 21.04 7.87 13.59
C SER A 4 20.74 7.11 12.30
N LYS A 5 21.36 5.95 12.14
CA LYS A 5 21.12 5.03 11.02
C LYS A 5 19.64 4.66 11.08
N LYS A 6 18.85 5.08 10.10
CA LYS A 6 17.43 4.70 9.98
C LYS A 6 17.35 3.18 10.02
N THR A 7 16.98 2.62 11.17
CA THR A 7 16.81 1.18 11.34
C THR A 7 15.66 0.76 10.44
N ARG A 8 15.93 -0.21 9.55
CA ARG A 8 14.90 -0.79 8.70
C ARG A 8 14.04 -1.67 9.58
N ASP A 9 12.73 -1.45 9.57
CA ASP A 9 11.80 -2.28 10.33
C ASP A 9 11.55 -3.60 9.60
N SER A 10 12.36 -4.62 9.90
CA SER A 10 12.31 -5.93 9.24
C SER A 10 10.93 -6.59 9.28
N ASN A 11 10.14 -6.32 10.33
CA ASN A 11 8.77 -6.84 10.46
C ASN A 11 7.84 -6.34 9.34
N PHE A 12 7.95 -5.06 8.97
CA PHE A 12 7.13 -4.48 7.90
C PHE A 12 7.61 -4.93 6.51
N GLU A 13 8.91 -5.14 6.34
CA GLU A 13 9.44 -5.70 5.08
C GLU A 13 8.98 -7.15 4.89
N LEU A 14 9.02 -7.97 5.94
CA LEU A 14 8.46 -9.33 5.93
C LEU A 14 6.96 -9.30 5.60
N LEU A 15 6.21 -8.41 6.25
CA LEU A 15 4.79 -8.25 5.98
C LEU A 15 4.53 -7.88 4.52
N ARG A 16 5.31 -6.96 3.91
CA ARG A 16 5.19 -6.63 2.48
C ARG A 16 5.41 -7.84 1.58
N ILE A 17 6.38 -8.71 1.90
CA ILE A 17 6.64 -9.94 1.14
C ILE A 17 5.43 -10.89 1.23
N ILE A 18 4.90 -11.11 2.44
CA ILE A 18 3.72 -11.95 2.65
C ILE A 18 2.52 -11.42 1.86
N LEU A 19 2.31 -10.10 1.87
CA LEU A 19 1.23 -9.46 1.12
C LEU A 19 1.42 -9.61 -0.39
N MET A 20 2.65 -9.47 -0.91
CA MET A 20 2.94 -9.73 -2.33
C MET A 20 2.62 -11.18 -2.71
N LEU A 21 2.93 -12.15 -1.84
CA LEU A 21 2.58 -13.56 -2.07
C LEU A 21 1.06 -13.75 -2.14
N PHE A 22 0.29 -13.14 -1.23
CA PHE A 22 -1.17 -13.18 -1.24
C PHE A 22 -1.78 -12.58 -2.51
N ILE A 23 -1.22 -11.49 -3.01
CA ILE A 23 -1.65 -10.87 -4.28
C ILE A 23 -1.42 -11.81 -5.46
N VAL A 24 -0.24 -12.45 -5.53
CA VAL A 24 0.07 -13.44 -6.57
C VAL A 24 -0.84 -14.67 -6.47
N MET A 25 -1.07 -15.19 -5.26
CA MET A 25 -1.97 -16.33 -5.02
C MET A 25 -3.39 -16.05 -5.49
N HIS A 26 -3.92 -14.85 -5.23
CA HIS A 26 -5.24 -14.45 -5.73
C HIS A 26 -5.34 -14.51 -7.26
N HIS A 27 -4.31 -14.05 -7.98
CA HIS A 27 -4.27 -14.13 -9.44
C HIS A 27 -4.21 -15.58 -9.93
N ILE A 28 -3.46 -16.46 -9.26
CA ILE A 28 -3.39 -17.89 -9.59
C ILE A 28 -4.75 -18.55 -9.40
N ILE A 29 -5.39 -18.34 -8.26
CA ILE A 29 -6.67 -18.97 -7.94
C ILE A 29 -7.76 -18.47 -8.90
N SER A 30 -7.80 -17.16 -9.20
CA SER A 30 -8.77 -16.56 -10.13
C SER A 30 -8.58 -16.91 -11.59
N SER A 31 -7.34 -17.14 -12.02
CA SER A 31 -7.05 -17.40 -13.44
C SER A 31 -6.97 -18.89 -13.79
N VAL A 32 -6.54 -19.74 -12.84
CA VAL A 32 -6.18 -21.15 -13.12
C VAL A 32 -7.14 -22.12 -12.44
N ILE A 33 -7.49 -21.91 -11.16
CA ILE A 33 -8.19 -22.92 -10.36
C ILE A 33 -9.71 -22.81 -10.50
N ALA A 34 -10.25 -21.59 -10.53
CA ALA A 34 -11.68 -21.35 -10.65
C ALA A 34 -11.94 -20.12 -11.53
N PRO A 35 -11.83 -20.26 -12.88
CA PRO A 35 -12.19 -19.19 -13.80
C PRO A 35 -13.69 -18.91 -13.70
N GLY A 36 -14.05 -17.92 -12.88
CA GLY A 36 -15.42 -17.66 -12.44
C GLY A 36 -15.57 -17.85 -10.93
N PHE A 37 -15.08 -16.84 -10.18
CA PHE A 37 -15.12 -16.70 -8.71
C PHE A 37 -16.56 -16.62 -8.14
N SER A 38 -17.40 -17.62 -8.40
CA SER A 38 -18.84 -17.63 -8.05
C SER A 38 -19.26 -18.79 -7.15
N SER A 39 -18.33 -19.56 -6.59
CA SER A 39 -18.67 -20.58 -5.59
C SER A 39 -18.58 -19.97 -4.19
N LYS A 40 -19.72 -19.94 -3.48
CA LYS A 40 -19.87 -19.35 -2.13
C LYS A 40 -18.83 -19.84 -1.10
N GLY A 41 -18.19 -21.00 -1.35
CA GLY A 41 -17.13 -21.56 -0.50
C GLY A 41 -15.81 -20.79 -0.49
N PHE A 42 -15.51 -19.99 -1.52
CA PHE A 42 -14.22 -19.28 -1.64
C PHE A 42 -14.30 -17.78 -1.38
N ALA A 43 -15.48 -17.25 -1.07
CA ALA A 43 -15.68 -15.83 -0.78
C ALA A 43 -14.81 -15.33 0.40
N CYS A 44 -14.64 -16.15 1.43
CA CYS A 44 -13.79 -15.81 2.58
C CYS A 44 -12.32 -15.61 2.17
N ILE A 45 -11.82 -16.46 1.27
CA ILE A 45 -10.45 -16.41 0.77
C ILE A 45 -10.26 -15.16 -0.12
N ASP A 46 -11.27 -14.84 -0.93
CA ASP A 46 -11.24 -13.65 -1.77
C ASP A 46 -11.15 -12.34 -0.97
N VAL A 47 -11.90 -12.26 0.14
CA VAL A 47 -11.86 -11.12 1.07
C VAL A 47 -10.47 -10.96 1.69
N ILE A 48 -9.83 -12.07 2.10
CA ILE A 48 -8.48 -12.04 2.69
C ILE A 48 -7.48 -11.48 1.67
N PHE A 49 -7.53 -11.94 0.43
CA PHE A 49 -6.61 -11.46 -0.60
C PHE A 49 -6.86 -10.01 -1.03
N HIS A 50 -8.12 -9.58 -1.14
CA HIS A 50 -8.42 -8.17 -1.37
C HIS A 50 -7.98 -7.29 -0.19
N THR A 51 -8.10 -7.79 1.04
CA THR A 51 -7.56 -7.09 2.22
C THR A 51 -6.04 -6.97 2.15
N ALA A 52 -5.34 -7.99 1.66
CA ALA A 52 -3.89 -7.95 1.48
C ALA A 52 -3.46 -6.79 0.56
N VAL A 53 -4.19 -6.54 -0.53
CA VAL A 53 -3.97 -5.39 -1.41
C VAL A 53 -4.11 -4.07 -0.65
N ILE A 54 -5.19 -3.91 0.11
CA ILE A 54 -5.45 -2.68 0.88
C ILE A 54 -4.33 -2.43 1.90
N VAL A 55 -3.93 -3.46 2.65
CA VAL A 55 -2.85 -3.35 3.64
C VAL A 55 -1.52 -3.02 2.95
N PHE A 56 -1.24 -3.60 1.79
CA PHE A 56 -0.02 -3.30 1.03
C PHE A 56 0.07 -1.82 0.63
N VAL A 57 -1.04 -1.25 0.14
CA VAL A 57 -1.13 0.19 -0.18
C VAL A 57 -1.01 1.05 1.08
N LEU A 58 -1.66 0.64 2.17
CA LEU A 58 -1.61 1.34 3.46
C LEU A 58 -0.17 1.43 4.01
N ILE A 59 0.57 0.32 4.02
CA ILE A 59 1.98 0.29 4.42
C ILE A 59 2.83 1.14 3.47
N SER A 60 2.50 1.14 2.17
CA SER A 60 3.17 2.03 1.19
C SER A 60 2.98 3.51 1.53
N GLY A 61 1.78 3.91 1.96
CA GLY A 61 1.49 5.25 2.48
C GLY A 61 2.21 5.56 3.79
N TYR A 62 2.21 4.62 4.74
CA TYR A 62 2.82 4.78 6.06
C TYR A 62 4.31 5.12 5.99
N PHE A 63 5.07 4.42 5.14
CA PHE A 63 6.50 4.69 4.95
C PHE A 63 6.80 5.78 3.92
N GLY A 64 5.81 6.11 3.07
CA GLY A 64 5.97 6.97 1.91
C GLY A 64 6.73 6.29 0.78
N ILE A 65 6.19 6.37 -0.43
CA ILE A 65 6.86 5.91 -1.65
C ILE A 65 7.82 6.99 -2.13
N ASN A 66 9.10 6.65 -2.22
CA ASN A 66 10.07 7.44 -2.97
C ASN A 66 10.18 6.88 -4.38
N LEU A 67 9.63 7.60 -5.36
CA LEU A 67 9.71 7.19 -6.76
C LEU A 67 11.18 7.08 -7.18
N ARG A 68 11.59 5.86 -7.53
CA ARG A 68 12.88 5.56 -8.13
C ARG A 68 12.62 4.80 -9.41
N ILE A 69 13.12 5.29 -10.54
CA ILE A 69 12.94 4.65 -11.85
C ILE A 69 13.41 3.19 -11.80
N LYS A 70 14.54 2.92 -11.12
CA LYS A 70 15.03 1.54 -10.90
C LYS A 70 14.02 0.64 -10.18
N ALA A 71 13.30 1.17 -9.19
CA ALA A 71 12.29 0.41 -8.45
C ALA A 71 11.04 0.16 -9.31
N LEU A 72 10.62 1.15 -10.10
CA LEU A 72 9.52 0.99 -11.05
C LEU A 72 9.84 -0.07 -12.12
N LEU A 73 11.02 0.00 -12.73
CA LEU A 73 11.47 -0.99 -13.71
C LEU A 73 11.59 -2.39 -13.10
N SER A 74 12.16 -2.50 -11.89
CA SER A 74 12.24 -3.77 -11.16
C SER A 74 10.85 -4.37 -10.93
N LEU A 75 9.86 -3.54 -10.56
CA LEU A 75 8.49 -3.98 -10.34
C LEU A 75 7.84 -4.48 -11.63
N ILE A 76 7.95 -3.71 -12.72
CA ILE A 76 7.39 -4.09 -14.03
C ILE A 76 8.01 -5.41 -14.51
N LEU A 77 9.33 -5.56 -14.39
CA LEU A 77 10.03 -6.79 -14.77
C LEU A 77 9.58 -7.99 -13.95
N GLN A 78 9.46 -7.84 -12.62
CA GLN A 78 8.98 -8.92 -11.75
C GLN A 78 7.55 -9.33 -12.12
N VAL A 79 6.64 -8.37 -12.29
CA VAL A 79 5.25 -8.68 -12.63
C VAL A 79 5.14 -9.31 -14.01
N THR A 80 5.89 -8.83 -14.99
CA THR A 80 5.93 -9.42 -16.34
C THR A 80 6.48 -10.84 -16.30
N PHE A 81 7.53 -11.08 -15.52
CA PHE A 81 8.10 -12.42 -15.32
C PHE A 81 7.07 -13.38 -14.71
N TYR A 82 6.42 -13.01 -13.61
CA TYR A 82 5.40 -13.85 -12.98
C TYR A 82 4.16 -14.04 -13.86
N SER A 83 3.72 -13.00 -14.57
CA SER A 83 2.60 -13.10 -15.51
C SER A 83 2.92 -14.08 -16.63
N LEU A 84 4.08 -13.95 -17.28
CA LEU A 84 4.52 -14.86 -18.33
C LEU A 84 4.66 -16.30 -17.82
N LEU A 85 5.31 -16.51 -16.67
CA LEU A 85 5.48 -17.83 -16.08
C LEU A 85 4.14 -18.52 -15.80
N LEU A 86 3.19 -17.81 -15.19
CA LEU A 86 1.87 -18.35 -14.88
C LEU A 86 1.06 -18.63 -16.13
N THR A 87 1.11 -17.77 -17.15
CA THR A 87 0.44 -18.00 -18.42
C THR A 87 1.03 -19.20 -19.16
N LEU A 88 2.36 -19.38 -19.17
CA LEU A 88 3.00 -20.54 -19.77
C LEU A 88 2.58 -21.84 -19.08
N LEU A 89 2.55 -21.86 -17.75
CA LEU A 89 2.05 -23.01 -16.99
C LEU A 89 0.56 -23.29 -17.29
N GLY A 90 -0.27 -22.24 -17.32
CA GLY A 90 -1.68 -22.34 -17.69
C GLY A 90 -1.88 -23.00 -19.05
N VAL A 91 -1.24 -22.46 -20.09
CA VAL A 91 -1.42 -22.90 -21.48
C VAL A 91 -0.80 -24.28 -21.72
N TYR A 92 0.43 -24.53 -21.27
CA TYR A 92 1.16 -25.75 -21.63
C TYR A 92 0.98 -26.91 -20.64
N VAL A 93 0.80 -26.65 -19.35
CA VAL A 93 0.66 -27.69 -18.32
C VAL A 93 -0.81 -27.99 -18.05
N PHE A 94 -1.60 -26.94 -17.78
CA PHE A 94 -3.01 -27.10 -17.41
C PHE A 94 -3.97 -27.07 -18.61
N ARG A 95 -3.46 -26.75 -19.82
CA ARG A 95 -4.25 -26.57 -21.05
C ARG A 95 -5.39 -25.56 -20.90
N LEU A 96 -5.15 -24.53 -20.07
CA LEU A 96 -6.05 -23.41 -19.82
C LEU A 96 -5.53 -22.17 -20.56
N GLY A 97 -6.37 -21.60 -21.44
CA GLY A 97 -6.04 -20.39 -22.20
C GLY A 97 -5.56 -20.65 -23.63
N SER A 98 -5.20 -19.57 -24.33
CA SER A 98 -4.80 -19.57 -25.73
C SER A 98 -3.38 -19.02 -25.91
N PRO A 99 -2.64 -19.39 -26.98
CA PRO A 99 -1.35 -18.78 -27.32
C PRO A 99 -1.40 -17.24 -27.39
N ILE A 100 -2.56 -16.66 -27.71
CA ILE A 100 -2.76 -15.19 -27.70
C ILE A 100 -2.56 -14.58 -26.31
N ASP A 101 -2.80 -15.35 -25.24
CA ASP A 101 -2.68 -14.88 -23.87
C ASP A 101 -1.21 -14.76 -23.42
N ILE A 102 -0.29 -15.46 -24.09
CA ILE A 102 1.16 -15.30 -23.91
C ILE A 102 1.61 -13.92 -24.40
N ILE A 103 1.04 -13.41 -25.48
CA ILE A 103 1.36 -12.07 -25.99
C ILE A 103 0.80 -11.01 -25.02
N LYS A 104 -0.38 -11.25 -24.46
CA LYS A 104 -1.01 -10.34 -23.48
C LYS A 104 -0.26 -10.29 -22.15
N SER A 105 0.32 -11.40 -21.69
CA SER A 105 1.08 -11.46 -20.43
C SER A 105 2.40 -10.66 -20.47
N LEU A 106 2.89 -10.31 -21.66
CA LEU A 106 4.03 -9.39 -21.85
C LEU A 106 3.66 -7.93 -21.57
N LEU A 107 2.36 -7.60 -21.53
CA LEU A 107 1.85 -6.26 -21.27
C LEU A 107 0.91 -6.26 -20.03
N PRO A 108 1.41 -6.65 -18.84
CA PRO A 108 0.56 -6.80 -17.66
C PRO A 108 -0.03 -5.48 -17.17
N VAL A 109 0.54 -4.34 -17.59
CA VAL A 109 0.10 -2.99 -17.21
C VAL A 109 -0.93 -2.42 -18.19
N SER A 110 -0.86 -2.79 -19.48
CA SER A 110 -1.65 -2.15 -20.54
C SER A 110 -2.99 -2.82 -20.81
N GLY A 111 -3.14 -4.10 -20.45
CA GLY A 111 -4.44 -4.76 -20.43
C GLY A 111 -4.98 -4.79 -19.00
N ASN A 112 -6.27 -4.49 -18.80
CA ASN A 112 -6.98 -4.55 -17.50
C ASN A 112 -6.97 -5.93 -16.79
N TYR A 113 -6.09 -6.85 -17.20
CA TYR A 113 -5.92 -8.20 -16.66
C TYR A 113 -5.39 -8.19 -15.22
N TYR A 114 -4.53 -7.23 -14.88
CA TYR A 114 -3.96 -7.08 -13.54
C TYR A 114 -4.30 -5.70 -12.96
N TRP A 115 -5.55 -5.54 -12.55
CA TRP A 115 -6.06 -4.25 -12.03
C TRP A 115 -5.16 -3.63 -10.94
N PHE A 116 -4.60 -4.45 -10.04
CA PHE A 116 -3.78 -3.98 -8.94
C PHE A 116 -2.49 -3.29 -9.42
N ILE A 117 -1.75 -3.92 -10.34
CA ILE A 117 -0.46 -3.38 -10.77
C ILE A 117 -0.64 -2.08 -11.55
N THR A 118 -1.66 -2.00 -12.41
CA THR A 118 -1.94 -0.79 -13.20
C THR A 118 -2.20 0.40 -12.27
N VAL A 119 -3.12 0.25 -11.32
CA VAL A 119 -3.46 1.31 -10.37
C VAL A 119 -2.30 1.60 -9.41
N TYR A 120 -1.52 0.59 -9.01
CA TYR A 120 -0.36 0.80 -8.14
C TYR A 120 0.77 1.57 -8.85
N VAL A 121 1.00 1.33 -10.14
CA VAL A 121 1.96 2.10 -10.94
C VAL A 121 1.51 3.56 -11.07
N GLU A 122 0.22 3.81 -11.33
CA GLU A 122 -0.35 5.16 -11.31
C GLU A 122 -0.11 5.85 -9.96
N LEU A 123 -0.37 5.16 -8.85
CA LEU A 123 -0.09 5.67 -7.50
C LEU A 123 1.40 5.96 -7.32
N LEU A 124 2.29 5.09 -7.80
CA LEU A 124 3.74 5.26 -7.71
C LEU A 124 4.16 6.55 -8.42
N LEU A 125 3.65 6.80 -9.62
CA LEU A 125 3.91 8.00 -10.42
C LEU A 125 3.39 9.28 -9.74
N LEU A 126 2.22 9.19 -9.09
CA LEU A 126 1.61 10.32 -8.37
C LEU A 126 2.20 10.53 -6.96
N SER A 127 2.80 9.51 -6.36
CA SER A 127 3.33 9.54 -5.00
C SER A 127 4.25 10.73 -4.68
N PRO A 128 5.18 11.18 -5.55
CA PRO A 128 6.02 12.34 -5.23
C PRO A 128 5.21 13.63 -5.06
N PHE A 129 4.13 13.81 -5.83
CA PHE A 129 3.25 14.96 -5.72
C PHE A 129 2.37 14.87 -4.47
N VAL A 130 1.78 13.69 -4.24
CA VAL A 130 0.99 13.43 -3.03
C VAL A 130 1.86 13.65 -1.78
N ASN A 131 3.07 13.12 -1.74
CA ASN A 131 3.98 13.31 -0.60
C ASN A 131 4.31 14.79 -0.36
N LYS A 132 4.59 15.56 -1.42
CA LYS A 132 4.82 17.01 -1.30
C LYS A 132 3.60 17.72 -0.73
N LEU A 133 2.41 17.42 -1.22
CA LEU A 133 1.16 17.98 -0.68
C LEU A 133 1.04 17.65 0.81
N LEU A 134 1.13 16.37 1.16
CA LEU A 134 0.92 15.89 2.53
C LEU A 134 1.87 16.57 3.51
N VAL A 135 3.16 16.72 3.18
CA VAL A 135 4.16 17.39 4.03
C VAL A 135 3.74 18.80 4.44
N HIS A 136 3.14 19.58 3.54
CA HIS A 136 2.78 20.98 3.79
C HIS A 136 1.43 21.16 4.49
N LEU A 137 0.62 20.11 4.59
CA LEU A 137 -0.67 20.21 5.28
C LEU A 137 -0.50 20.28 6.79
N SER A 138 -1.19 21.22 7.41
CA SER A 138 -1.40 21.23 8.86
C SER A 138 -2.23 20.02 9.30
N ASN A 139 -2.19 19.68 10.59
CA ASN A 139 -2.95 18.55 11.12
C ASN A 139 -4.46 18.69 10.87
N GLN A 140 -4.99 19.92 10.92
CA GLN A 140 -6.41 20.18 10.65
C GLN A 140 -6.73 19.97 9.17
N GLN A 141 -5.92 20.54 8.27
CA GLN A 141 -6.10 20.37 6.82
C GLN A 141 -5.97 18.90 6.39
N TYR A 142 -5.05 18.15 7.00
CA TYR A 142 -4.87 16.72 6.75
C TYR A 142 -6.13 15.92 7.13
N LYS A 143 -6.69 16.19 8.31
CA LYS A 143 -7.95 15.57 8.76
C LYS A 143 -9.11 15.92 7.82
N SER A 144 -9.26 17.20 7.48
CA SER A 144 -10.29 17.65 6.54
C SER A 144 -10.15 16.96 5.18
N LEU A 145 -8.93 16.79 4.66
CA LEU A 145 -8.69 16.08 3.40
C LEU A 145 -9.14 14.61 3.47
N ILE A 146 -8.80 13.88 4.54
CA ILE A 146 -9.27 12.50 4.73
C ILE A 146 -10.80 12.45 4.75
N VAL A 147 -11.45 13.33 5.52
CA VAL A 147 -12.92 13.34 5.65
C VAL A 147 -13.59 13.64 4.32
N ILE A 148 -13.09 14.63 3.57
CA ILE A 148 -13.61 14.97 2.25
C ILE A 148 -13.45 13.80 1.28
N LEU A 149 -12.27 13.19 1.21
CA LEU A 149 -12.04 12.04 0.32
C LEU A 149 -12.91 10.83 0.71
N ALA A 150 -13.04 10.55 2.00
CA ALA A 150 -13.92 9.48 2.49
C ALA A 150 -15.38 9.74 2.11
N PHE A 151 -15.86 10.97 2.27
CA PHE A 151 -17.20 11.38 1.85
C PHE A 151 -17.39 11.22 0.34
N LEU A 152 -16.44 11.68 -0.48
CA LEU A 152 -16.52 11.54 -1.93
C LEU A 152 -16.55 10.08 -2.36
N ILE A 153 -15.67 9.24 -1.81
CA ILE A 153 -15.62 7.80 -2.13
C ILE A 153 -16.94 7.13 -1.73
N PHE A 154 -17.46 7.44 -0.54
CA PHE A 154 -18.74 6.90 -0.08
C PHE A 154 -19.91 7.36 -0.95
N TRP A 155 -19.98 8.65 -1.25
CA TRP A 155 -21.08 9.24 -2.03
C TRP A 155 -21.10 8.78 -3.48
N PHE A 156 -19.95 8.81 -4.17
CA PHE A 156 -19.86 8.40 -5.58
C PHE A 156 -19.81 6.87 -5.76
N GLY A 157 -19.16 6.16 -4.83
CA GLY A 157 -19.05 4.69 -4.86
C GLY A 157 -20.34 3.99 -4.48
N LEU A 158 -20.92 4.32 -3.33
CA LEU A 158 -22.04 3.56 -2.78
C LEU A 158 -23.39 4.03 -3.32
N LEU A 159 -23.62 5.34 -3.38
CA LEU A 159 -24.95 5.90 -3.67
C LEU A 159 -25.19 6.11 -5.17
N ARG A 160 -24.18 6.60 -5.91
CA ARG A 160 -24.33 6.92 -7.33
C ARG A 160 -23.94 5.80 -8.29
N LYS A 161 -23.25 4.74 -7.82
CA LYS A 161 -22.75 3.61 -8.63
C LYS A 161 -22.16 4.07 -9.97
N THR A 162 -21.44 5.19 -9.99
CA THR A 162 -20.82 5.70 -11.21
C THR A 162 -19.65 4.81 -11.60
N ASN A 163 -19.40 4.63 -12.91
CA ASN A 163 -18.30 3.82 -13.48
C ASN A 163 -16.92 4.10 -12.86
N ILE A 164 -16.72 5.26 -12.24
CA ILE A 164 -15.50 5.67 -11.54
C ILE A 164 -15.21 4.77 -10.32
N SER A 165 -16.23 4.13 -9.73
CA SER A 165 -16.14 3.57 -8.37
C SER A 165 -16.86 2.23 -8.17
N ILE A 166 -17.23 1.52 -9.24
CA ILE A 166 -18.08 0.32 -9.16
C ILE A 166 -17.44 -0.80 -8.30
N ASP A 167 -16.10 -0.95 -8.33
CA ASP A 167 -15.41 -2.04 -7.59
C ASP A 167 -14.34 -1.55 -6.60
N GLY A 168 -14.16 -0.23 -6.42
CA GLY A 168 -13.07 0.33 -5.58
C GLY A 168 -11.64 0.10 -6.13
N LYS A 169 -11.51 -0.53 -7.30
CA LYS A 169 -10.24 -0.85 -8.00
C LYS A 169 -9.74 0.32 -8.84
N ASN A 170 -9.62 1.50 -8.22
CA ASN A 170 -9.25 2.73 -8.93
C ASN A 170 -8.19 3.55 -8.17
N ILE A 171 -7.61 4.51 -8.90
CA ILE A 171 -6.55 5.37 -8.37
C ILE A 171 -7.00 6.27 -7.22
N VAL A 172 -8.25 6.74 -7.23
CA VAL A 172 -8.79 7.60 -6.18
C VAL A 172 -8.80 6.87 -4.83
N TYR A 173 -9.23 5.60 -4.84
CA TYR A 173 -9.23 4.75 -3.66
C TYR A 173 -7.81 4.46 -3.15
N PHE A 174 -6.86 4.22 -4.07
CA PHE A 174 -5.46 3.98 -3.72
C PHE A 174 -4.80 5.22 -3.12
N ILE A 175 -5.04 6.40 -3.69
CA ILE A 175 -4.59 7.67 -3.12
C ILE A 175 -5.18 7.86 -1.73
N PHE A 176 -6.47 7.58 -1.54
CA PHE A 176 -7.11 7.69 -0.23
C PHE A 176 -6.44 6.77 0.81
N ILE A 177 -6.30 5.46 0.53
CA ILE A 177 -5.64 4.51 1.44
C ILE A 177 -4.20 4.96 1.73
N TYR A 178 -3.48 5.41 0.69
CA TYR A 178 -2.11 5.90 0.83
C TYR A 178 -2.03 7.11 1.79
N ILE A 179 -2.95 8.08 1.67
CA ILE A 179 -3.05 9.22 2.57
C ILE A 179 -3.41 8.78 3.99
N VAL A 180 -4.33 7.82 4.16
CA VAL A 180 -4.66 7.26 5.48
C VAL A 180 -3.43 6.63 6.12
N GLY A 181 -2.65 5.84 5.36
CA GLY A 181 -1.38 5.27 5.82
C GLY A 181 -0.40 6.33 6.32
N GLY A 182 -0.21 7.40 5.54
CA GLY A 182 0.60 8.56 5.94
C GLY A 182 0.06 9.28 7.20
N GLY A 183 -1.26 9.29 7.39
CA GLY A 183 -1.91 9.85 8.57
C GLY A 183 -1.62 9.05 9.83
N ILE A 184 -1.66 7.71 9.74
CA ILE A 184 -1.28 6.80 10.82
C ILE A 184 0.17 7.06 11.24
N ARG A 185 1.10 7.23 10.28
CA ARG A 185 2.49 7.57 10.56
C ARG A 185 2.63 8.91 11.29
N ARG A 186 1.85 9.92 10.89
CA ARG A 186 1.85 11.23 11.58
C ARG A 186 1.42 11.11 13.03
N ILE A 187 0.37 10.36 13.31
CA ILE A 187 -0.13 10.14 14.67
C ILE A 187 0.90 9.37 15.51
N SER A 188 1.50 8.30 14.97
CA SER A 188 2.50 7.52 15.70
C SER A 188 3.72 8.36 16.10
N LEU A 189 4.18 9.25 15.22
CA LEU A 189 5.29 10.16 15.51
C LEU A 189 4.96 11.21 16.57
N LEU A 190 3.71 11.69 16.62
CA LEU A 190 3.26 12.62 17.67
C LEU A 190 3.22 11.94 19.04
N ASP A 191 2.78 10.67 19.09
CA ASP A 191 2.74 9.87 20.31
C ASP A 191 4.16 9.56 20.84
N GLU A 192 5.10 9.16 19.96
CA GLU A 192 6.51 8.98 20.33
C GLU A 192 7.13 10.26 20.89
N LYS A 193 6.89 11.41 20.25
CA LYS A 193 7.38 12.71 20.73
C LYS A 193 6.78 13.06 22.10
N SER A 194 5.49 12.82 22.30
CA SER A 194 4.80 13.05 23.58
C SER A 194 5.43 12.24 24.71
N LYS A 195 5.60 10.92 24.51
CA LYS A 195 6.24 10.01 25.48
C LYS A 195 7.67 10.43 25.83
N PHE A 196 8.45 10.83 24.82
CA PHE A 196 9.82 11.33 25.04
C PHE A 196 9.84 12.59 25.91
N LEU A 197 8.94 13.55 25.66
CA LEU A 197 8.85 14.78 26.46
C LEU A 197 8.42 14.48 27.90
N THR A 198 7.41 13.62 28.09
CA THR A 198 6.96 13.19 29.42
C THR A 198 8.08 12.51 30.20
N ASN A 199 8.83 11.59 29.58
CA ASN A 199 9.96 10.92 30.22
C ASN A 199 11.08 11.89 30.60
N ARG A 200 11.31 12.95 29.83
CA ARG A 200 12.32 13.97 30.15
C ARG A 200 11.87 14.91 31.28
N SER A 201 10.58 15.24 31.36
CA SER A 201 10.02 16.01 32.48
C SER A 201 9.93 15.24 33.79
N LEU A 202 9.90 13.90 33.72
CA LEU A 202 9.89 13.01 34.88
C LEU A 202 11.30 12.71 35.44
N ILE A 203 12.37 13.20 34.80
CA ILE A 203 13.71 13.20 35.42
C ILE A 203 13.68 14.23 36.55
N PRO A 204 13.75 13.83 37.83
CA PRO A 204 13.64 14.78 38.93
C PRO A 204 14.77 15.80 38.85
N GLN A 205 14.45 17.09 38.94
CA GLN A 205 15.43 18.18 39.09
C GLN A 205 16.32 18.06 40.35
N HIS A 206 16.11 17.03 41.18
CA HIS A 206 16.96 16.72 42.34
C HIS A 206 18.43 16.44 41.99
N TYR A 207 18.77 16.12 40.75
CA TYR A 207 20.17 15.97 40.32
C TYR A 207 20.93 17.30 40.15
N TYR A 208 20.25 18.44 40.02
CA TYR A 208 20.91 19.75 39.87
C TYR A 208 21.11 20.51 41.18
N LYS A 209 20.49 20.07 42.29
CA LYS A 209 20.63 20.72 43.60
C LYS A 209 21.75 20.14 44.49
N LEU A 210 22.38 19.03 44.09
CA LEU A 210 23.44 18.38 44.88
C LEU A 210 24.86 18.84 44.53
N ASN A 211 25.06 19.65 43.49
CA ASN A 211 26.39 20.18 43.09
C ASN A 211 26.60 21.67 43.40
N PHE A 212 25.69 22.32 44.15
CA PHE A 212 25.81 23.75 44.51
C PHE A 212 25.86 24.00 46.04
N LEU A 213 25.95 22.96 46.87
CA LEU A 213 26.06 23.08 48.33
C LEU A 213 27.33 22.43 48.90
N SER A 214 28.35 22.18 48.07
CA SER A 214 29.65 21.67 48.49
C SER A 214 30.79 22.56 47.97
N THR A 215 30.83 23.80 48.45
CA THR A 215 31.97 24.75 48.50
C THR A 215 31.54 25.92 49.36
#